data_AF-A0A6A2XVC4-F1
#
_entry.id   AF-A0A6A2XVC4-F1
#
_cell.length_a   1.000
_cell.length_b   1.000
_cell.length_c   1.000
_cell.angle_alpha   90.00
_cell.angle_beta   90.00
_cell.angle_gamma   90.00
#
_symmetry.space_group_name_H-M   'P 1'
#
loop_
_entity.id
_entity.type
_entity.pdbx_description
1 polymer ?
#
loop_
_entity_poly.entity_id
_entity_poly.type
_entity_poly.pdbx_seq_one_letter_code
_entity_poly.pdbx_strand_id
1 'polypeptide(L)'
;MDSKVVQTFQKSFVQVQNILVQNRLLINEINQNHESKMPHNLTRNVGLIRELNNNIRRVVDIYGDVSSSFTRSMDGKTGLKRNRPA
;
A
#
# COMPACT_ATOMS: atom_id res chain seq x y z
N MET A 1 13.89 -18.50 4.00
CA MET A 1 13.12 -17.50 3.22
C MET A 1 14.10 -16.75 2.34
N ASP A 2 13.74 -16.39 1.11
CA ASP A 2 14.64 -15.65 0.22
C ASP A 2 14.93 -14.25 0.83
N SER A 3 16.20 -13.92 1.06
CA SER A 3 16.63 -12.63 1.64
C SER A 3 16.11 -11.43 0.83
N LYS A 4 16.00 -11.59 -0.50
CA LYS A 4 15.46 -10.57 -1.42
C LYS A 4 13.97 -10.33 -1.19
N VAL A 5 13.22 -11.38 -0.87
CA VAL A 5 11.80 -11.28 -0.53
C VAL A 5 11.66 -10.48 0.76
N VAL A 6 12.39 -10.83 1.82
CA VAL A 6 12.36 -10.10 3.11
C VAL A 6 12.71 -8.62 2.94
N GLN A 7 13.73 -8.30 2.13
CA GLN A 7 14.08 -6.90 1.85
C GLN A 7 12.96 -6.15 1.11
N THR A 8 12.26 -6.81 0.20
CA THR A 8 11.11 -6.23 -0.51
C THR A 8 9.98 -5.92 0.46
N PHE A 9 9.66 -6.84 1.37
CA PHE A 9 8.68 -6.63 2.44
C PHE A 9 9.02 -5.39 3.28
N GLN A 10 10.25 -5.30 3.80
CA GLN A 10 10.69 -4.17 4.63
C GLN A 10 10.52 -2.83 3.92
N LYS A 11 10.91 -2.74 2.64
CA LYS A 11 10.72 -1.52 1.84
C LYS A 11 9.25 -1.19 1.64
N SER A 12 8.41 -2.19 1.37
CA SER A 12 6.97 -2.00 1.22
C SER A 12 6.31 -1.48 2.50
N PHE A 13 6.72 -1.98 3.67
CA PHE A 13 6.21 -1.49 4.96
C PHE A 13 6.51 -0.01 5.19
N VAL A 14 7.75 0.42 4.97
CA VAL A 14 8.13 1.83 5.11
C VAL A 14 7.34 2.71 4.14
N GLN A 15 7.12 2.25 2.90
CA GLN A 15 6.31 2.99 1.94
C GLN A 15 4.85 3.12 2.38
N VAL A 16 4.21 2.03 2.82
CA VAL A 16 2.84 2.07 3.32
C VAL A 16 2.74 2.98 4.55
N GLN A 17 3.69 2.90 5.48
CA GLN A 17 3.71 3.77 6.66
C GLN A 17 3.76 5.25 6.28
N ASN A 18 4.61 5.62 5.32
CA ASN A 18 4.68 7.00 4.83
C ASN A 18 3.35 7.46 4.22
N ILE A 19 2.69 6.60 3.43
CA ILE A 19 1.38 6.89 2.84
C ILE A 19 0.30 7.07 3.93
N LEU A 20 0.31 6.23 4.96
CA LEU A 20 -0.66 6.32 6.06
C LEU A 20 -0.43 7.56 6.93
N VAL A 21 0.82 7.97 7.13
CA VAL A 21 1.15 9.26 7.77
C VAL A 21 0.59 10.42 6.94
N GLN A 22 0.73 10.39 5.62
CA GLN A 22 0.13 11.40 4.74
C GLN A 22 -1.40 11.39 4.83
N ASN A 23 -2.05 10.22 4.83
CA ASN A 23 -3.50 10.12 5.02
C ASN A 23 -3.95 10.76 6.33
N ARG A 24 -3.20 10.58 7.42
CA ARG A 24 -3.49 11.24 8.70
C ARG A 24 -3.48 12.77 8.57
N LEU A 25 -2.51 13.33 7.85
CA LEU A 25 -2.43 14.79 7.62
C LEU A 25 -3.60 15.28 6.76
N LEU A 26 -3.93 14.55 5.68
CA LEU A 26 -5.07 14.87 4.81
C LEU A 26 -6.39 14.85 5.58
N ILE A 27 -6.62 13.84 6.44
CA ILE A 27 -7.83 13.74 7.27
C ILE A 27 -7.91 14.93 8.23
N ASN A 28 -6.80 15.30 8.87
CA ASN A 28 -6.78 16.47 9.76
C ASN A 28 -7.17 17.75 9.01
N GLU A 29 -6.64 17.97 7.81
CA GLU A 29 -6.98 19.14 7.01
C GLU A 29 -8.44 19.10 6.51
N ILE A 30 -8.94 17.93 6.11
CA ILE A 30 -10.35 17.74 5.74
C ILE A 30 -11.27 18.13 6.90
N ASN A 31 -10.94 17.70 8.11
CA ASN A 31 -11.70 18.02 9.32
C ASN A 31 -11.67 19.52 9.63
N GLN A 32 -10.49 20.17 9.58
CA GLN A 32 -10.36 21.62 9.78
C GLN A 32 -11.19 22.42 8.76
N ASN A 33 -11.13 22.02 7.49
CA ASN A 33 -11.93 22.63 6.43
C ASN A 33 -13.44 22.47 6.70
N HIS A 34 -13.87 21.29 7.19
CA HIS A 34 -15.27 21.04 7.54
C HIS A 34 -15.73 21.88 8.74
N GLU A 35 -14.91 21.96 9.79
CA GLU A 35 -15.17 22.77 10.98
C GLU A 35 -15.27 24.27 10.66
N SER A 36 -14.45 24.75 9.72
CA SER A 36 -14.50 26.16 9.29
C SER A 36 -15.81 26.55 8.60
N LYS A 37 -16.55 25.58 8.04
CA LYS A 37 -17.80 25.77 7.28
C LYS A 37 -17.70 26.75 6.09
N MET A 38 -16.48 27.13 5.69
CA MET A 38 -16.28 28.04 4.56
C MET A 38 -16.49 27.29 3.23
N PRO A 39 -17.33 27.80 2.30
CA PRO A 39 -17.65 27.10 1.05
C PRO A 39 -16.42 26.72 0.20
N HIS A 40 -15.40 27.58 0.17
CA HIS A 40 -14.16 27.31 -0.56
C HIS A 40 -13.35 26.16 0.05
N ASN A 41 -13.30 26.06 1.38
CA ASN A 41 -12.63 24.96 2.10
C ASN A 41 -13.34 23.64 1.88
N LEU A 42 -14.68 23.64 1.88
CA LEU A 42 -15.47 22.45 1.55
C LEU A 42 -15.24 21.98 0.10
N THR A 43 -15.08 22.92 -0.83
CA THR A 43 -14.71 22.59 -2.22
C THR A 43 -13.32 21.95 -2.28
N ARG A 44 -12.36 22.45 -1.49
CA ARG A 44 -11.01 21.89 -1.37
C ARG A 44 -11.01 20.47 -0.80
N ASN A 45 -11.92 20.14 0.12
CA ASN A 45 -12.06 18.78 0.65
C ASN A 45 -12.31 17.74 -0.43
N VAL A 46 -12.99 18.07 -1.51
CA VAL A 46 -13.20 17.14 -2.64
C VAL A 46 -11.85 16.71 -3.23
N GLY A 47 -10.91 17.64 -3.38
CA GLY A 47 -9.54 17.34 -3.84
C GLY A 47 -8.77 16.48 -2.84
N LEU A 48 -8.79 16.85 -1.56
CA LEU A 48 -8.08 16.12 -0.49
C LEU A 48 -8.61 14.69 -0.33
N ILE A 49 -9.93 14.48 -0.44
CA ILE A 49 -10.55 13.15 -0.38
C ILE A 49 -10.14 12.30 -1.59
N ARG A 50 -10.02 12.89 -2.79
CA ARG A 50 -9.50 12.16 -3.96
C ARG A 50 -8.05 11.72 -3.72
N GLU A 51 -7.22 12.58 -3.16
CA GLU A 51 -5.84 12.25 -2.81
C GLU A 51 -5.76 11.12 -1.77
N LEU A 52 -6.57 11.22 -0.71
CA LEU A 52 -6.70 10.16 0.30
C LEU A 52 -7.11 8.81 -0.34
N ASN A 53 -8.09 8.83 -1.24
CA ASN A 53 -8.52 7.63 -1.95
C ASN A 53 -7.42 7.06 -2.87
N ASN A 54 -6.63 7.92 -3.52
CA ASN A 54 -5.48 7.49 -4.33
C ASN A 54 -4.41 6.82 -3.45
N ASN A 55 -4.14 7.39 -2.28
CA ASN A 55 -3.23 6.81 -1.30
C ASN A 55 -3.69 5.42 -0.84
N ILE A 56 -4.98 5.23 -0.56
CA ILE A 56 -5.52 3.91 -0.20
C ILE A 56 -5.37 2.89 -1.35
N ARG A 57 -5.67 3.28 -2.60
CA ARG A 57 -5.43 2.38 -3.75
C ARG A 57 -3.97 1.96 -3.82
N ARG A 58 -3.03 2.90 -3.67
CA ARG A 58 -1.59 2.59 -3.67
C ARG A 58 -1.18 1.65 -2.53
N VAL A 59 -1.77 1.78 -1.35
CA VAL A 59 -1.53 0.84 -0.24
C VAL A 59 -2.01 -0.56 -0.61
N VAL A 60 -3.20 -0.69 -1.22
CA VAL A 60 -3.72 -1.96 -1.70
C VAL A 60 -2.79 -2.58 -2.74
N ASP A 61 -2.32 -1.79 -3.72
CA ASP A 61 -1.40 -2.26 -4.76
C ASP A 61 -0.09 -2.79 -4.15
N ILE A 62 0.51 -2.04 -3.23
CA ILE A 62 1.76 -2.45 -2.55
C ILE A 62 1.54 -3.78 -1.80
N TYR A 63 0.44 -3.94 -1.08
CA TYR A 63 0.16 -5.19 -0.39
C TYR A 63 -0.14 -6.34 -1.36
N GLY A 64 -0.78 -6.08 -2.49
CA GLY A 64 -0.99 -7.04 -3.57
C GLY A 64 0.32 -7.55 -4.16
N ASP A 65 1.28 -6.65 -4.42
CA ASP A 65 2.62 -6.99 -4.92
C ASP A 65 3.42 -7.81 -3.92
N VAL A 66 3.31 -7.46 -2.64
CA VAL A 66 3.96 -8.19 -1.54
C VAL A 66 3.40 -9.61 -1.42
N SER A 67 2.08 -9.76 -1.40
CA SER A 67 1.40 -11.06 -1.36
C SER A 67 1.80 -11.93 -2.55
N SER A 68 1.75 -11.37 -3.76
CA SER A 68 2.12 -12.06 -5.00
C SER A 68 3.59 -12.50 -5.00
N SER A 69 4.49 -11.65 -4.50
CA SER A 69 5.92 -11.96 -4.40
C SER A 69 6.20 -13.06 -3.39
N PHE A 70 5.44 -13.09 -2.29
CA PHE A 70 5.53 -14.16 -1.31
C PHE A 70 5.10 -15.51 -1.88
N THR A 71 3.93 -15.59 -2.52
CA THR A 71 3.42 -16.81 -3.15
C THR A 71 4.41 -17.37 -4.16
N ARG A 72 4.92 -16.53 -5.08
CA ARG A 72 5.95 -16.95 -6.05
C ARG A 72 7.21 -17.51 -5.38
N SER A 73 7.65 -16.91 -4.27
CA SER A 73 8.83 -17.38 -3.54
C SER A 73 8.62 -18.74 -2.87
N MET A 74 7.37 -19.12 -2.62
CA MET A 74 7.01 -20.41 -2.03
C MET A 74 6.85 -21.48 -3.12
N ASP A 75 6.21 -21.15 -4.24
CA ASP A 75 6.07 -22.03 -5.40
C ASP A 75 7.42 -22.39 -6.04
N GLY A 76 8.37 -21.45 -6.08
CA GLY A 76 9.73 -21.71 -6.52
C GLY A 76 10.50 -22.72 -5.65
N LYS A 77 10.05 -23.00 -4.42
CA LYS A 77 10.64 -24.01 -3.53
C LYS A 77 9.97 -25.38 -3.64
N THR A 78 8.76 -25.46 -4.19
CA THR A 78 8.01 -26.71 -4.36
C THR A 78 8.21 -27.36 -5.73
N GLY A 79 9.24 -26.94 -6.49
CA GLY A 79 9.68 -27.58 -7.72
C GLY A 79 10.08 -29.05 -7.49
N LEU A 80 9.08 -29.93 -7.64
CA LEU A 80 9.20 -31.38 -7.65
C LEU A 80 10.39 -31.81 -8.52
N LYS A 81 11.33 -32.53 -7.90
CA LYS A 81 12.10 -33.57 -8.57
C LYS A 81 11.12 -34.59 -9.17
N ARG A 82 10.65 -34.36 -10.40
CA ARG A 82 10.06 -35.43 -11.21
C ARG A 82 11.20 -36.33 -11.68
N ASN A 83 11.50 -37.33 -10.85
CA ASN A 83 12.28 -38.51 -11.20
C ASN A 83 11.79 -39.03 -12.56
N ARG A 84 12.62 -38.98 -13.61
CA ARG A 84 12.43 -39.82 -14.80
C ARG A 84 13.18 -41.12 -14.54
N PRO A 85 12.52 -42.29 -14.48
CA PRO A 85 13.22 -43.57 -14.57
C PRO A 85 13.78 -43.76 -15.98
N ALA A 86 14.86 -44.55 -16.03
CA ALA A 86 15.71 -44.88 -17.17
C ALA A 86 14.96 -45.52 -18.35
#